data_AF-X1BJP9-F1
#
_entry.id   AF-X1BJP9-F1
#
_cell.length_a   1.000
_cell.length_b   1.000
_cell.length_c   1.000
_cell.angle_alpha   90.00
_cell.angle_beta   90.00
_cell.angle_gamma   90.00
#
_symmetry.space_group_name_H-M   'P 1'
#
loop_
_entity.id
_entity.type
_entity.pdbx_description
1 polymer ?
#
loop_
_entity_poly.entity_id
_entity_poly.type
_entity_poly.pdbx_seq_one_letter_code
_entity_poly.pdbx_strand_id
1 'polypeptide(L)'
;MPETYDLGTMTVVGHDVEKLTQALGIPDDRFDDLVQLARSAWEYEDTISESIEYLAKNSSGSELVLALVFFGRIWEDHQEEEE
;
A
#
# COMPACT_ATOMS: atom_id res chain seq x y z
N MET A 1 -8.05 -19.85 2.79
CA MET A 1 -8.34 -19.30 1.45
C MET A 1 -7.22 -18.31 1.17
N PRO A 2 -6.60 -18.28 -0.02
CA PRO A 2 -5.57 -17.30 -0.30
C PRO A 2 -6.17 -15.89 -0.16
N GLU A 3 -5.53 -15.04 0.63
CA GLU A 3 -5.95 -13.65 0.78
C GLU A 3 -5.77 -12.94 -0.56
N THR A 4 -6.76 -12.12 -0.91
CA THR A 4 -6.78 -11.35 -2.15
C THR A 4 -6.89 -9.90 -1.75
N TYR A 5 -5.88 -9.11 -2.08
CA TYR A 5 -5.81 -7.70 -1.75
C TYR A 5 -6.29 -6.91 -2.95
N ASP A 6 -7.36 -6.16 -2.73
CA ASP A 6 -7.84 -5.15 -3.66
C ASP A 6 -7.25 -3.80 -3.26
N LEU A 7 -6.37 -3.29 -4.12
CA LEU A 7 -5.69 -2.00 -4.00
C LEU A 7 -6.14 -1.06 -5.14
N GLY A 8 -7.38 -1.22 -5.60
CA GLY A 8 -7.90 -0.56 -6.78
C GLY A 8 -7.50 -1.32 -8.04
N THR A 9 -6.70 -0.70 -8.92
CA THR A 9 -6.27 -1.32 -10.19
C THR A 9 -5.29 -2.50 -10.03
N MET A 10 -4.83 -2.80 -8.81
CA MET A 10 -3.92 -3.92 -8.52
C MET A 10 -4.59 -4.93 -7.58
N THR A 11 -4.87 -6.12 -8.11
CA THR A 11 -5.22 -7.28 -7.30
C THR A 11 -3.96 -8.09 -6.98
N VAL A 12 -3.59 -8.20 -5.70
CA VAL A 12 -2.50 -9.08 -5.27
C VAL A 12 -3.12 -10.36 -4.70
N VAL A 13 -2.83 -11.49 -5.33
CA VAL A 13 -3.25 -12.81 -4.87
C VAL A 13 -2.19 -13.35 -3.90
N GLY A 14 -2.58 -14.05 -2.83
CA GLY A 14 -1.68 -14.45 -1.74
C GLY A 14 -0.34 -15.13 -2.13
N HIS A 15 -0.25 -15.84 -3.26
CA HIS A 15 1.02 -16.41 -3.73
C HIS A 15 2.00 -15.36 -4.31
N ASP A 16 1.50 -14.19 -4.72
CA ASP A 16 2.32 -13.06 -5.16
C ASP A 16 2.73 -12.15 -3.99
N VAL A 17 2.01 -12.20 -2.86
CA VAL A 17 2.41 -11.56 -1.60
C VAL A 17 3.75 -12.10 -1.12
N GLU A 18 3.85 -13.43 -0.94
CA GLU A 18 5.08 -14.10 -0.47
C GLU A 18 6.30 -13.80 -1.37
N LYS A 19 6.09 -13.67 -2.67
CA LYS A 19 7.16 -13.32 -3.61
C LYS A 19 7.60 -11.87 -3.47
N LEU A 20 6.66 -10.95 -3.28
CA LEU A 20 6.94 -9.52 -3.11
C LEU A 20 7.68 -9.27 -1.80
N THR A 21 7.19 -9.85 -0.70
CA THR A 21 7.80 -9.73 0.63
C THR A 21 9.20 -10.36 0.65
N GLN A 22 9.37 -11.54 0.06
CA GLN A 22 10.69 -12.17 -0.08
C GLN A 22 11.66 -11.34 -0.92
N ALA A 23 11.23 -10.79 -2.06
CA ALA A 23 12.09 -9.98 -2.93
C ALA A 23 12.53 -8.67 -2.25
N LEU A 24 11.69 -8.12 -1.38
CA LEU A 24 11.91 -6.86 -0.67
C LEU A 24 12.51 -7.05 0.72
N GLY A 25 12.70 -8.29 1.16
CA GLY A 25 13.19 -8.62 2.50
C GLY A 25 12.23 -8.18 3.62
N ILE A 26 10.94 -8.10 3.32
CA ILE A 26 9.88 -7.71 4.25
C ILE A 26 9.29 -8.99 4.86
N PRO A 27 9.00 -9.04 6.17
CA PRO A 27 8.26 -10.15 6.76
C PRO A 27 6.86 -10.29 6.16
N ASP A 28 6.40 -11.52 5.89
CA ASP A 28 5.11 -11.76 5.22
C ASP A 28 3.93 -11.16 5.99
N ASP A 29 3.97 -11.20 7.32
CA ASP A 29 2.98 -10.64 8.22
C ASP A 29 2.87 -9.11 8.16
N ARG A 30 3.86 -8.43 7.58
CA ARG A 30 3.86 -6.97 7.41
C ARG A 30 3.11 -6.52 6.17
N PHE A 31 2.79 -7.41 5.24
CA PHE A 31 2.13 -7.01 4.00
C PHE A 31 0.76 -6.39 4.26
N ASP A 32 -0.04 -7.02 5.13
CA ASP A 32 -1.33 -6.50 5.60
C ASP A 32 -1.19 -5.12 6.24
N ASP A 33 -0.21 -4.96 7.13
CA ASP A 33 0.06 -3.70 7.82
C ASP A 33 0.38 -2.58 6.84
N LEU A 34 1.11 -2.88 5.76
CA LEU A 34 1.46 -1.90 4.73
C LEU A 34 0.28 -1.51 3.85
N VAL A 35 -0.61 -2.47 3.54
CA VAL A 35 -1.87 -2.17 2.85
C VAL A 35 -2.75 -1.27 3.72
N GLN A 36 -2.88 -1.59 5.00
CA GLN A 36 -3.63 -0.76 5.94
C GLN A 36 -3.00 0.62 6.09
N LEU A 37 -1.67 0.70 6.19
CA LEU A 37 -0.96 1.97 6.29
C LEU A 37 -1.20 2.87 5.07
N ALA A 38 -1.21 2.30 3.86
CA ALA A 38 -1.50 3.03 2.63
C ALA A 38 -2.95 3.55 2.59
N ARG A 39 -3.92 2.76 3.05
CA ARG A 39 -5.33 3.20 3.18
C ARG A 39 -5.48 4.30 4.23
N SER A 40 -4.82 4.15 5.37
CA SER A 40 -4.80 5.19 6.40
C SER A 40 -4.16 6.47 5.88
N ALA A 41 -3.09 6.40 5.08
CA ALA A 41 -2.48 7.58 4.48
C ALA A 41 -3.44 8.34 3.56
N TRP A 42 -4.23 7.62 2.77
CA TRP A 42 -5.30 8.21 1.94
C TRP A 42 -6.39 8.89 2.79
N GLU A 43 -6.79 8.28 3.91
CA GLU A 43 -7.79 8.85 4.82
C GLU A 43 -7.25 9.96 5.73
N TYR A 44 -5.93 10.11 5.85
CA TYR A 44 -5.30 10.89 6.90
C TYR A 44 -5.40 12.40 6.66
N GLU A 45 -5.10 12.93 5.47
CA GLU A 45 -4.91 14.38 5.28
C GLU A 45 -5.38 14.92 3.91
N ASP A 46 -5.64 16.22 3.87
CA ASP A 46 -6.22 16.95 2.72
C ASP A 46 -5.28 17.01 1.49
N THR A 47 -3.98 16.73 1.68
CA THR A 47 -2.99 16.80 0.60
C THR A 47 -2.18 15.52 0.41
N ILE A 48 -1.77 15.28 -0.85
CA ILE A 48 -0.84 14.21 -1.22
C ILE A 48 0.46 14.31 -0.41
N SER A 49 0.98 15.52 -0.20
CA SER A 49 2.22 15.73 0.56
C SER A 49 2.12 15.25 2.00
N GLU A 50 1.00 15.49 2.66
CA GLU A 50 0.78 15.07 4.04
C GLU A 50 0.56 13.55 4.15
N SER A 51 -0.14 12.97 3.17
CA SER A 51 -0.27 11.50 3.03
C SER A 51 1.10 10.82 2.88
N ILE A 52 1.98 11.38 2.05
CA ILE A 52 3.36 10.87 1.87
C ILE A 52 4.18 11.04 3.15
N GLU A 53 4.05 12.17 3.85
CA GLU A 53 4.74 12.40 5.12
C GLU A 53 4.28 11.40 6.19
N TYR A 54 2.99 11.07 6.23
CA TYR A 54 2.45 10.05 7.10
C TYR A 54 3.08 8.68 6.82
N LEU A 55 3.20 8.28 5.56
CA LEU A 55 3.87 7.02 5.19
C LEU A 55 5.34 7.01 5.63
N ALA A 56 6.06 8.11 5.39
CA ALA A 56 7.47 8.25 5.74
C ALA A 56 7.72 8.26 7.27
N LYS A 57 6.74 8.69 8.07
CA LYS A 57 6.81 8.63 9.54
C LYS A 57 6.60 7.23 10.10
N ASN A 58 5.82 6.40 9.41
CA ASN A 58 5.35 5.11 9.92
C ASN A 58 6.00 3.88 9.27
N SER A 59 6.79 4.08 8.20
CA SER A 59 7.50 3.03 7.50
C SER A 59 8.86 3.51 7.00
N SER A 60 9.77 2.58 6.69
CA SER A 60 11.09 2.92 6.18
C SER A 60 11.63 1.85 5.24
N GLY A 61 12.71 2.15 4.51
CA GLY A 61 13.35 1.18 3.62
C GLY A 61 12.39 0.63 2.55
N SER A 62 12.41 -0.69 2.35
CA SER A 62 11.56 -1.37 1.37
C SER A 62 10.07 -1.34 1.74
N GLU A 63 9.73 -1.32 3.03
CA GLU A 63 8.34 -1.16 3.51
C GLU A 63 7.75 0.17 3.03
N LEU A 64 8.52 1.27 3.13
CA LEU A 64 8.09 2.58 2.66
C LEU A 64 7.88 2.60 1.14
N VAL A 65 8.77 1.99 0.38
CA VAL A 65 8.63 1.88 -1.09
C VAL A 65 7.33 1.15 -1.44
N LEU A 66 7.07 0.02 -0.77
CA LEU A 66 5.87 -0.78 -1.03
C LEU A 66 4.58 -0.03 -0.61
N ALA A 67 4.60 0.64 0.55
CA ALA A 67 3.48 1.45 1.02
C ALA A 67 3.17 2.62 0.08
N LEU A 68 4.19 3.27 -0.50
CA LEU A 68 4.01 4.31 -1.53
C LEU A 68 3.40 3.76 -2.82
N VAL A 69 3.79 2.55 -3.23
CA VAL A 69 3.18 1.88 -4.40
C VAL A 69 1.70 1.61 -4.14
N PHE A 70 1.34 1.07 -2.97
CA PHE A 70 -0.05 0.82 -2.60
C PHE A 70 -0.85 2.13 -2.54
N PHE A 71 -0.29 3.16 -1.91
CA PHE A 71 -0.93 4.47 -1.84
C PHE A 71 -1.18 5.07 -3.22
N GLY A 72 -0.20 5.02 -4.13
CA GLY A 72 -0.39 5.50 -5.51
C GLY A 72 -1.50 4.76 -6.25
N ARG A 73 -1.66 3.46 -6.02
CA ARG A 73 -2.74 2.66 -6.64
C ARG A 73 -4.12 3.02 -6.09
N ILE A 74 -4.22 3.20 -4.77
CA ILE A 74 -5.45 3.65 -4.11
C ILE A 74 -5.85 5.05 -4.62
N TRP A 75 -4.87 5.93 -4.80
CA TRP A 75 -5.07 7.29 -5.31
C TRP A 75 -5.60 7.30 -6.75
N GLU A 76 -5.01 6.49 -7.64
CA GLU A 76 -5.47 6.36 -9.04
C GLU A 76 -6.94 5.90 -9.11
N ASP A 77 -7.30 4.91 -8.31
CA ASP A 77 -8.66 4.32 -8.28
C ASP A 77 -9.73 5.36 -7.89
N HIS A 78 -9.43 6.19 -6.90
CA HIS A 78 -10.37 7.23 -6.46
C HIS A 78 -10.49 8.41 -7.44
N GLN A 79 -9.49 8.65 -8.31
CA GLN A 79 -9.64 9.64 -9.39
C GLN A 79 -10.51 9.12 -10.54
N GLU A 80 -10.49 7.81 -10.82
CA GLU A 80 -11.35 7.19 -11.83
C GLU A 80 -12.83 7.13 -11.40
N GLU A 81 -13.13 7.14 -10.09
CA GLU A 81 -14.52 7.22 -9.59
C GLU A 81 -15.13 8.64 -9.65
N GLU A 82 -14.30 9.69 -9.77
CA GLU A 82 -14.77 11.09 -9.84
C GLU A 82 -14.98 11.61 -11.29
N GLU A 83 -14.59 10.87 -12.34
CA GLU A 83 -14.83 11.18 -13.77
C GLU A 83 -16.12 10.55 -14.34
#